data_AF-A0A2M7X1T1-F1
#
_entry.id   AF-A0A2M7X1T1-F1
#
_cell.length_a   1.000
_cell.length_b   1.000
_cell.length_c   1.000
_cell.angle_alpha   90.00
_cell.angle_beta   90.00
_cell.angle_gamma   90.00
#
_symmetry.space_group_name_H-M   'P 1'
#
loop_
_entity.id
_entity.type
_entity.pdbx_description
1 polymer ?
#
loop_
_entity_poly.entity_id
_entity_poly.type
_entity_poly.pdbx_seq_one_letter_code
_entity_poly.pdbx_strand_id
1 'polypeptide(L)'
;MPNPFFDQPILNSPYAYPPRHWELDEDGQPTQQIIETRRRAKFITPIPKPKKRKAAAKQEGFVFEEGAGLSTKEQQYDPTSIINEVRSHVDSWRSLPHPNQWQVTPETVRL
;
A
#
# COMPACT_ATOMS: atom_id res chain seq x y z
N MET A 1 -8.67 12.66 23.91
CA MET A 1 -8.27 11.25 23.79
C MET A 1 -6.93 11.21 23.10
N PRO A 2 -5.97 10.38 23.54
CA PRO A 2 -4.71 10.22 22.82
C PRO A 2 -5.01 9.71 21.41
N ASN A 3 -4.28 10.22 20.41
CA ASN A 3 -4.39 9.75 19.03
C ASN A 3 -3.00 9.29 18.58
N PRO A 4 -2.63 8.03 18.91
CA PRO A 4 -1.29 7.51 18.69
C PRO A 4 -0.82 7.60 17.24
N PHE A 5 -1.77 7.59 16.28
CA PHE A 5 -1.46 7.78 14.87
C PHE A 5 -0.87 9.16 14.57
N PHE A 6 -1.42 10.23 15.15
CA PHE A 6 -0.90 11.58 14.92
C PHE A 6 0.33 11.89 15.78
N ASP A 7 0.40 11.29 16.96
CA ASP A 7 1.55 11.45 17.86
C ASP A 7 2.78 10.70 17.32
N GLN A 8 2.59 9.51 16.74
CA GLN A 8 3.65 8.64 16.20
C GLN A 8 3.24 8.03 14.84
N PRO A 9 3.16 8.83 13.76
CA PRO A 9 2.69 8.36 12.46
C PRO A 9 3.67 7.40 11.78
N ILE A 10 4.96 7.47 12.11
CA ILE A 10 6.02 6.67 11.49
C ILE A 10 6.41 5.53 12.42
N LEU A 11 6.02 4.30 12.07
CA LEU A 11 6.27 3.09 12.87
C LEU A 11 7.60 2.39 12.55
N ASN A 12 8.18 2.67 11.39
CA ASN A 12 9.27 1.88 10.80
C ASN A 12 10.49 2.75 10.54
N SER A 13 11.68 2.16 10.70
CA SER A 13 12.94 2.80 10.29
C SER A 13 12.99 2.96 8.76
N PRO A 14 13.52 4.08 8.24
CA PRO A 14 13.71 4.27 6.80
C PRO A 14 14.75 3.32 6.20
N TYR A 15 15.59 2.70 7.03
CA TYR A 15 16.68 1.82 6.59
C TYR A 15 16.38 0.32 6.76
N ALA A 16 15.28 -0.02 7.44
CA ALA A 16 14.89 -1.40 7.69
C ALA A 16 13.70 -1.82 6.81
N TYR A 17 13.54 -3.13 6.62
CA TYR A 17 12.30 -3.67 6.07
C TYR A 17 11.12 -3.26 6.97
N PRO A 18 10.00 -2.74 6.43
CA PRO A 18 8.87 -2.25 7.24
C PRO A 18 8.00 -3.43 7.72
N PRO A 19 8.07 -3.83 9.01
CA PRO A 19 7.36 -5.02 9.47
C PRO A 19 5.91 -4.72 9.85
N ARG A 20 5.53 -3.44 10.02
CA ARG A 20 4.22 -3.05 10.55
C ARG A 20 3.65 -1.80 9.90
N HIS A 21 2.35 -1.59 10.03
CA HIS A 21 1.69 -0.37 9.55
C HIS A 21 0.45 -0.03 10.36
N TRP A 22 0.06 1.23 10.31
CA TRP A 22 -1.26 1.67 10.77
C TRP A 22 -2.34 1.15 9.83
N GLU A 23 -3.33 0.46 10.37
CA GLU A 23 -4.53 0.05 9.64
C GLU A 23 -5.33 1.29 9.22
N LEU A 24 -5.82 1.24 7.98
CA LEU A 24 -6.74 2.22 7.43
C LEU A 24 -8.07 1.52 7.13
N ASP A 25 -9.19 2.15 7.48
CA ASP A 25 -10.51 1.66 7.13
C ASP A 25 -10.78 1.74 5.60
N GLU A 26 -11.97 1.29 5.17
CA GLU A 26 -12.38 1.33 3.76
C GLU A 26 -12.33 2.74 3.16
N ASP A 27 -12.46 3.76 4.00
CA ASP A 27 -12.44 5.16 3.64
C ASP A 27 -11.03 5.79 3.74
N GLY A 28 -10.01 5.00 4.10
CA GLY A 28 -8.63 5.42 4.24
C GLY A 28 -8.31 6.15 5.55
N GLN A 29 -9.18 6.09 6.55
CA GLN A 29 -8.95 6.72 7.86
C GLN A 29 -8.21 5.77 8.82
N PRO A 30 -7.29 6.31 9.65
CA PRO A 30 -6.54 5.50 10.60
C PRO A 30 -7.44 4.97 11.72
N THR A 31 -7.44 3.65 11.92
CA THR A 31 -8.22 2.98 12.97
C THR A 31 -7.51 2.97 14.33
N GLN A 32 -6.29 3.51 14.40
CA GLN A 32 -5.36 3.45 15.54
C GLN A 32 -4.91 2.02 15.89
N GLN A 33 -5.11 1.07 14.98
CA GLN A 33 -4.58 -0.29 15.12
C GLN A 33 -3.28 -0.44 14.34
N ILE A 34 -2.33 -1.17 14.92
CA ILE A 34 -1.07 -1.54 14.27
C ILE A 34 -1.20 -2.98 13.79
N ILE A 35 -0.94 -3.20 12.50
CA ILE A 35 -0.87 -4.52 11.91
C ILE A 35 0.61 -4.89 11.74
N GLU A 36 1.01 -6.05 12.26
CA GLU A 36 2.37 -6.61 12.20
C GLU A 36 2.69 -7.27 10.85
N THR A 37 2.35 -6.58 9.76
CA THR A 37 2.78 -6.96 8.40
C THR A 37 3.14 -5.72 7.59
N ARG A 38 3.90 -5.91 6.49
CA ARG A 38 4.14 -4.87 5.51
C ARG A 38 2.83 -4.47 4.81
N ARG A 39 2.51 -3.18 4.82
CA ARG A 39 1.33 -2.65 4.11
C ARG A 39 1.40 -2.98 2.61
N ARG A 40 0.36 -3.63 2.09
CA ARG A 40 0.19 -3.79 0.63
C ARG A 40 0.13 -2.42 -0.05
N ALA A 41 0.68 -2.34 -1.25
CA ALA A 41 0.46 -1.18 -2.10
C ALA A 41 -1.02 -1.18 -2.50
N LYS A 42 -1.67 -0.03 -2.32
CA LYS A 42 -3.04 0.23 -2.74
C LYS A 42 -3.11 1.69 -3.12
N PHE A 43 -3.85 2.01 -4.18
CA PHE A 43 -4.16 3.40 -4.50
C PHE A 43 -5.20 3.91 -3.50
N ILE A 44 -4.78 4.81 -2.62
CA ILE A 44 -5.66 5.47 -1.64
C ILE A 44 -5.61 6.95 -1.97
N THR A 45 -6.74 7.51 -2.37
CA THR A 45 -6.82 8.96 -2.59
C THR A 45 -7.08 9.63 -1.24
N PRO A 46 -6.16 10.44 -0.71
CA PRO A 46 -6.36 11.14 0.55
C PRO A 46 -7.25 12.36 0.29
N ILE A 47 -8.51 12.14 -0.12
CA ILE A 47 -9.48 13.22 -0.24
C ILE A 47 -10.20 13.31 1.11
N PRO A 48 -9.89 14.33 1.95
CA PRO A 48 -10.65 14.53 3.17
C PRO A 48 -12.11 14.71 2.82
N LYS A 49 -12.97 13.86 3.40
CA LYS A 49 -14.40 13.92 3.15
C LYS A 49 -14.93 15.31 3.52
N PRO A 50 -15.83 15.89 2.70
CA PRO A 50 -16.44 17.17 3.04
C PRO A 50 -17.21 17.05 4.37
N LYS A 51 -16.96 17.99 5.29
CA LYS A 51 -17.55 18.00 6.65
C LYS A 51 -19.09 18.07 6.65
N LYS A 52 -19.72 18.51 5.55
CA LYS A 52 -21.18 18.57 5.39
C LYS A 52 -21.62 17.57 4.33
N ARG A 53 -22.18 16.43 4.77
CA ARG A 53 -22.95 15.53 3.90
C ARG A 53 -24.41 16.01 3.90
N LYS A 54 -24.82 16.77 2.87
CA LYS A 54 -26.25 16.82 2.54
C LYS A 54 -26.58 15.46 1.94
N ALA A 55 -27.75 14.90 2.26
CA ALA A 55 -28.22 13.59 1.79
C ALA A 55 -28.55 13.58 0.28
N ALA A 56 -27.57 13.96 -0.55
CA ALA A 56 -27.64 13.86 -2.00
C ALA A 56 -26.75 12.70 -2.46
N ALA A 57 -27.16 12.08 -3.56
CA ALA A 57 -26.64 10.83 -4.11
C ALA A 57 -25.10 10.73 -4.01
N LYS A 58 -24.63 9.57 -3.54
CA LYS A 58 -23.20 9.21 -3.49
C LYS A 58 -22.69 9.24 -4.93
N GLN A 59 -21.89 10.25 -5.29
CA GLN A 59 -21.24 10.27 -6.60
C GLN A 59 -20.34 9.04 -6.68
N GLU A 60 -20.61 8.15 -7.63
CA GLU A 60 -19.80 6.95 -7.82
C GLU A 60 -18.39 7.33 -8.29
N GLY A 61 -17.42 6.46 -8.00
CA GLY A 61 -16.03 6.66 -8.41
C GLY A 61 -15.93 6.80 -9.93
N PHE A 62 -15.04 7.69 -10.38
CA PHE A 62 -14.76 7.88 -11.80
C PHE A 62 -14.17 6.58 -12.36
N VAL A 63 -14.88 5.94 -13.28
CA VAL A 63 -14.31 4.88 -14.11
C VAL A 63 -13.49 5.58 -15.18
N PHE A 64 -12.17 5.37 -15.17
CA PHE A 64 -11.31 5.91 -16.22
C PHE A 64 -11.51 5.08 -17.48
N GLU A 65 -12.36 5.57 -18.39
CA GLU A 65 -12.61 4.94 -19.68
C GLU A 65 -11.43 5.15 -20.63
N GLU A 66 -10.86 4.06 -21.16
CA GLU A 66 -9.75 4.08 -22.12
C GLU A 66 -10.22 4.35 -23.57
N GLY A 67 -11.34 5.05 -23.75
CA GLY A 67 -11.85 5.49 -25.07
C GLY A 67 -12.47 4.40 -25.96
N ALA A 68 -12.22 3.11 -25.70
CA ALA A 68 -12.76 2.00 -26.50
C ALA A 68 -14.03 1.34 -25.94
N GLY A 69 -14.56 1.81 -24.80
CA GLY A 69 -15.73 1.20 -24.15
C GLY A 69 -15.50 -0.22 -23.60
N LEU A 70 -14.23 -0.62 -23.46
CA LEU A 70 -13.81 -1.97 -23.05
C LEU A 70 -13.54 -2.11 -21.54
N SER A 71 -13.69 -1.03 -20.77
CA SER A 71 -13.37 -1.00 -19.34
C SER A 71 -14.64 -0.83 -18.51
N THR A 72 -15.05 -1.88 -17.82
CA THR A 72 -16.08 -1.85 -16.77
C THR A 72 -15.44 -1.56 -15.41
N LYS A 73 -16.25 -1.26 -14.38
CA LYS A 73 -15.78 -1.16 -12.98
C LYS A 73 -15.00 -2.39 -12.52
N GLU A 74 -15.32 -3.56 -13.06
CA GLU A 74 -14.69 -4.84 -12.75
C GLU A 74 -13.34 -5.02 -13.47
N GLN A 75 -13.14 -4.31 -14.58
CA GLN A 75 -11.94 -4.37 -15.42
C GLN A 75 -10.95 -3.22 -15.12
N GLN A 76 -11.22 -2.41 -14.09
CA GLN A 76 -10.32 -1.35 -13.69
C GLN A 76 -8.99 -1.97 -13.23
N TYR A 77 -7.95 -1.82 -14.04
CA TYR A 77 -6.61 -2.28 -13.70
C TYR A 77 -6.20 -1.70 -12.35
N ASP A 78 -5.77 -2.54 -11.41
CA ASP A 78 -5.08 -2.07 -10.21
C ASP A 78 -3.65 -1.69 -10.63
N PRO A 79 -3.33 -0.38 -10.74
CA PRO A 79 -2.00 0.06 -11.15
C PRO A 79 -0.92 -0.34 -10.13
N THR A 80 -1.32 -0.79 -8.95
CA THR A 80 -0.42 -1.23 -7.87
C THR A 80 -0.17 -2.74 -7.86
N SER A 81 -0.81 -3.53 -8.72
CA SER A 81 -0.61 -4.99 -8.82
C SER A 81 0.86 -5.36 -9.00
N ILE A 82 1.54 -4.71 -9.96
CA ILE A 82 2.97 -4.93 -10.25
C ILE A 82 3.82 -4.64 -9.01
N ILE A 83 3.47 -3.63 -8.21
CA ILE A 83 4.23 -3.27 -7.01
C ILE A 83 4.14 -4.37 -5.96
N ASN A 84 2.95 -4.93 -5.74
CA ASN A 84 2.76 -6.01 -4.78
C ASN A 84 3.43 -7.30 -5.23
N GLU A 85 3.40 -7.60 -6.53
CA GLU A 85 4.09 -8.74 -7.12
C GLU A 85 5.61 -8.64 -6.95
N VAL A 86 6.21 -7.51 -7.33
CA VAL A 86 7.65 -7.26 -7.13
C VAL A 86 8.02 -7.40 -5.66
N ARG A 87 7.22 -6.86 -4.73
CA ARG A 87 7.47 -7.03 -3.28
C ARG A 87 7.46 -8.48 -2.86
N SER A 88 6.53 -9.29 -3.35
CA SER A 88 6.47 -10.73 -3.07
C SER A 88 7.73 -11.45 -3.54
N HIS A 89 8.20 -11.15 -4.77
CA HIS A 89 9.45 -11.71 -5.29
C HIS A 89 10.67 -11.29 -4.47
N VAL A 90 10.75 -10.01 -4.09
CA VAL A 90 11.85 -9.51 -3.27
C VAL A 90 11.83 -10.13 -1.87
N ASP A 91 10.65 -10.31 -1.26
CA ASP A 91 10.52 -10.94 0.05
C ASP A 91 10.90 -12.43 -0.02
N SER A 92 10.53 -13.12 -1.09
CA SER A 92 10.97 -14.49 -1.37
C SER A 92 12.49 -14.56 -1.53
N TRP A 93 13.09 -13.63 -2.27
CA TRP A 93 14.55 -13.54 -2.44
C TRP A 93 15.29 -13.28 -1.13
N ARG A 94 14.79 -12.38 -0.27
CA ARG A 94 15.35 -12.12 1.07
C ARG A 94 15.24 -13.32 2.02
N SER A 95 14.26 -14.21 1.80
CA SER A 95 14.09 -15.41 2.61
C SER A 95 15.10 -16.52 2.29
N LEU A 96 15.88 -16.38 1.21
CA LEU A 96 16.91 -17.36 0.83
C LEU A 96 18.03 -17.41 1.89
N PRO A 97 18.28 -18.57 2.51
CA PRO A 97 19.16 -18.68 3.68
C PRO A 97 20.65 -18.51 3.35
N HIS A 98 21.04 -18.76 2.10
CA HIS A 98 22.44 -18.77 1.68
C HIS A 98 22.73 -17.60 0.73
N PRO A 99 23.74 -16.75 1.04
CA PRO A 99 24.13 -15.64 0.18
C PRO A 99 24.49 -16.03 -1.26
N ASN A 100 25.03 -17.25 -1.44
CA ASN A 100 25.36 -17.78 -2.76
C ASN A 100 24.13 -18.00 -3.66
N GLN A 101 22.94 -18.12 -3.07
CA GLN A 101 21.68 -18.27 -3.81
C GLN A 101 21.09 -16.92 -4.22
N TRP A 102 21.62 -15.81 -3.71
CA TRP A 102 21.09 -14.47 -4.00
C TRP A 102 21.38 -14.03 -5.44
N GLN A 103 22.26 -14.73 -6.17
CA GLN A 103 22.63 -14.45 -7.57
C GLN A 103 23.11 -13.00 -7.78
N VAL A 104 23.72 -12.41 -6.76
CA VAL A 104 24.34 -11.08 -6.82
C VAL A 104 25.84 -11.19 -7.07
N THR A 105 26.42 -10.17 -7.70
CA THR A 105 27.86 -10.11 -7.92
C THR A 105 28.60 -9.91 -6.58
N PRO A 106 29.88 -10.33 -6.49
CA PRO A 106 30.67 -10.16 -5.27
C PRO A 106 30.74 -8.71 -4.77
N GLU A 107 30.73 -7.73 -5.68
CA GLU A 107 30.73 -6.30 -5.33
C GLU A 107 29.43 -5.89 -4.63
N THR A 108 28.27 -6.34 -5.12
CA THR A 108 26.97 -6.02 -4.52
C THR A 108 26.76 -6.72 -3.17
N VAL A 109 27.38 -7.88 -2.94
CA VAL A 109 27.33 -8.58 -1.63
C VAL A 109 28.04 -7.79 -0.53
N ARG A 110 29.05 -6.99 -0.88
CA ARG A 110 29.90 -6.26 0.07
C ARG A 110 29.30 -4.92 0.54
N LEU A 111 28.30 -4.40 -0.16
CA LEU A 111 27.60 -3.13 0.15
C LEU A 111 26.46 -3.35 1.14
#